data_AF-A0A7W9HVF4-F1
#
_entry.id   AF-A0A7W9HVF4-F1
#
_cell.length_a   1.000
_cell.length_b   1.000
_cell.length_c   1.000
_cell.angle_alpha   90.00
_cell.angle_beta   90.00
_cell.angle_gamma   90.00
#
_symmetry.space_group_name_H-M   'P 1'
#
loop_
_entity.id
_entity.type
_entity.pdbx_description
1 polymer ?
#
loop_
_entity_poly.entity_id
_entity_poly.type
_entity_poly.pdbx_seq_one_letter_code
_entity_poly.pdbx_strand_id
1 'polypeptide(L)'
;MITPTKGVRPERSLLYIGGQVLSDLDGPTTVSGAWEALARRRRLHGQEATVTFDWFVLALDLLRALGTIRLQDGLIVKVGKS
;
A
#
# COMPACT_ATOMS: atom_id res chain seq x y z
N MET A 1 -24.27 -6.31 -21.93
CA MET A 1 -24.03 -5.93 -20.53
C MET A 1 -24.10 -7.20 -19.69
N ILE A 2 -22.96 -7.69 -19.22
CA ILE A 2 -22.81 -8.91 -18.41
C ILE A 2 -22.28 -8.43 -17.07
N THR A 3 -23.01 -8.70 -16.00
CA THR A 3 -22.64 -8.32 -14.63
C THR A 3 -21.31 -8.99 -14.24
N PRO A 4 -20.29 -8.23 -13.81
CA PRO A 4 -18.99 -8.81 -13.49
C PRO A 4 -19.03 -9.43 -12.10
N THR A 5 -19.28 -10.74 -12.03
CA THR A 5 -19.17 -11.53 -10.79
C THR A 5 -17.73 -11.94 -10.45
N LYS A 6 -16.72 -11.41 -11.17
CA LYS A 6 -15.29 -11.59 -10.86
C LYS A 6 -14.56 -10.27 -10.57
N GLY A 7 -15.26 -9.32 -9.96
CA GLY A 7 -14.61 -8.12 -9.43
C GLY A 7 -13.61 -8.52 -8.35
N VAL A 8 -12.33 -8.23 -8.55
CA VAL A 8 -11.37 -8.18 -7.44
C VAL A 8 -12.02 -7.30 -6.38
N ARG A 9 -12.31 -7.88 -5.20
CA ARG A 9 -12.88 -7.11 -4.08
C ARG A 9 -12.12 -5.78 -3.96
N PRO A 10 -12.77 -4.61 -3.96
CA PRO A 10 -12.07 -3.32 -3.98
C PRO A 10 -10.97 -3.20 -2.92
N GLU A 11 -11.21 -3.82 -1.75
CA GLU A 11 -10.27 -3.97 -0.63
C GLU A 11 -8.95 -4.73 -0.95
N ARG A 12 -8.86 -5.33 -2.13
CA ARG A 12 -7.70 -6.06 -2.68
C ARG A 12 -7.08 -5.37 -3.89
N SER A 13 -7.62 -4.24 -4.34
CA SER A 13 -6.99 -3.47 -5.43
C SER A 13 -5.66 -2.86 -4.98
N LEU A 14 -4.71 -2.70 -5.91
CA LEU A 14 -3.44 -2.02 -5.62
C LEU A 14 -3.66 -0.59 -5.13
N LEU A 15 -4.70 0.08 -5.62
CA LEU A 15 -5.05 1.43 -5.20
C LEU A 15 -5.52 1.46 -3.74
N TYR A 16 -6.34 0.49 -3.32
CA TYR A 16 -6.79 0.39 -1.93
C TYR A 16 -5.62 0.07 -0.98
N ILE A 17 -4.78 -0.91 -1.34
CA ILE A 17 -3.61 -1.28 -0.55
C ILE A 17 -2.60 -0.12 -0.50
N GLY A 18 -2.32 0.51 -1.64
CA GLY A 18 -1.44 1.68 -1.72
C GLY A 18 -1.97 2.85 -0.92
N GLY A 19 -3.29 3.08 -0.91
CA GLY A 19 -3.93 4.07 -0.04
C GLY A 19 -3.69 3.79 1.44
N GLN A 20 -3.83 2.53 1.88
CA GLN A 20 -3.52 2.14 3.26
C GLN A 20 -2.05 2.42 3.62
N VAL A 21 -1.12 1.98 2.76
CA VAL A 21 0.32 2.23 2.95
C VAL A 21 0.59 3.73 3.04
N LEU A 22 0.08 4.52 2.09
CA LEU A 22 0.29 5.96 2.06
C LEU A 22 -0.31 6.65 3.31
N SER A 23 -1.47 6.20 3.80
CA SER A 23 -2.06 6.72 5.04
C SER A 23 -1.23 6.39 6.28
N ASP A 24 -0.55 5.23 6.31
CA ASP A 24 0.29 4.78 7.44
C ASP A 24 1.70 5.38 7.45
N LEU A 25 2.13 6.02 6.35
CA LEU A 25 3.43 6.67 6.26
C LEU A 25 3.44 8.02 7.00
N ASP A 26 3.55 8.00 8.33
CA ASP A 26 3.63 9.21 9.17
C ASP A 26 4.99 9.94 9.11
N GLY A 27 6.01 9.27 8.56
CA GLY A 27 7.34 9.81 8.35
C GLY A 27 8.20 8.88 7.49
N PRO A 28 9.47 9.24 7.24
CA PRO A 28 10.43 8.35 6.59
C PRO A 28 10.50 6.99 7.29
N THR A 29 10.36 5.90 6.55
CA THR A 29 10.43 4.54 7.10
C THR A 29 11.07 3.57 6.13
N THR A 30 11.57 2.44 6.62
CA THR A 30 12.10 1.38 5.75
C THR A 30 10.97 0.65 5.03
N VAL A 31 11.30 -0.07 3.95
CA VAL A 31 10.35 -0.95 3.26
C VAL A 31 9.73 -1.97 4.23
N SER A 32 10.57 -2.57 5.10
CA SER A 32 10.12 -3.50 6.15
C SER A 32 9.20 -2.83 7.17
N GLY A 33 9.52 -1.60 7.59
CA GLY A 33 8.68 -0.84 8.53
C GLY A 33 7.30 -0.52 7.95
N ALA A 34 7.23 -0.13 6.68
CA ALA A 34 5.96 0.08 5.98
C ALA A 34 5.15 -1.22 5.84
N TRP A 35 5.81 -2.34 5.56
CA TRP A 35 5.18 -3.66 5.50
C TRP A 35 4.57 -4.08 6.85
N GLU A 36 5.32 -3.92 7.93
CA GLU A 36 4.85 -4.22 9.30
C GLU A 36 3.68 -3.33 9.71
N ALA A 37 3.70 -2.04 9.35
CA ALA A 37 2.60 -1.11 9.60
C ALA A 37 1.32 -1.56 8.88
N LEU A 38 1.42 -1.91 7.59
CA LEU A 38 0.30 -2.44 6.81
C LEU A 38 -0.25 -3.75 7.41
N ALA A 39 0.64 -4.69 7.75
CA ALA A 39 0.25 -5.96 8.37
C ALA A 39 -0.49 -5.74 9.70
N ARG A 40 0.01 -4.82 10.54
CA ARG A 40 -0.64 -4.45 11.80
C ARG A 40 -2.01 -3.83 11.58
N ARG A 41 -2.14 -2.86 10.67
CA ARG A 41 -3.43 -2.24 10.28
C ARG A 41 -4.44 -3.31 9.87
N ARG A 42 -4.07 -4.22 8.98
CA ARG A 42 -5.00 -5.23 8.44
C ARG A 42 -5.45 -6.22 9.51
N ARG A 43 -4.58 -6.61 10.45
CA ARG A 43 -4.95 -7.41 11.63
C ARG A 43 -5.98 -6.69 12.50
N LEU A 44 -5.76 -5.41 12.80
CA LEU A 44 -6.68 -4.60 13.62
C LEU A 44 -8.07 -4.43 12.99
N HIS A 45 -8.16 -4.39 11.66
CA HIS A 45 -9.42 -4.21 10.94
C HIS A 45 -10.09 -5.53 10.50
N GLY A 46 -9.61 -6.70 10.95
CA GLY A 46 -10.14 -8.00 10.53
C GLY A 46 -10.00 -8.26 9.03
N GLN A 47 -9.05 -7.58 8.36
CA GLN A 47 -8.78 -7.68 6.92
C GLN A 47 -7.69 -8.72 6.64
N GLU A 48 -7.82 -9.90 7.24
CA GLU A 48 -6.83 -10.98 7.16
C GLU A 48 -6.69 -11.62 5.77
N ALA A 49 -7.52 -11.22 4.80
CA ALA A 49 -7.29 -11.57 3.40
C ALA A 49 -5.85 -11.24 3.03
N THR A 50 -5.07 -12.29 2.77
CA THR A 50 -3.61 -12.26 2.75
C THR A 50 -3.14 -11.37 1.59
N VAL A 51 -2.78 -10.13 1.90
CA VAL A 51 -1.90 -9.34 1.04
C VAL A 51 -0.55 -10.03 1.15
N THR A 52 -0.03 -10.53 0.04
CA THR A 52 1.32 -11.09 -0.01
C THR A 52 2.33 -9.94 -0.08
N PHE A 53 3.59 -10.24 0.25
CA PHE A 53 4.66 -9.25 0.15
C PHE A 53 4.77 -8.69 -1.28
N ASP A 54 4.62 -9.54 -2.30
CA ASP A 54 4.65 -9.12 -3.71
C ASP A 54 3.55 -8.10 -4.05
N TRP A 55 2.33 -8.29 -3.51
CA TRP A 55 1.23 -7.32 -3.68
C TRP A 55 1.51 -5.99 -2.99
N PHE A 56 2.23 -6.01 -1.87
CA PHE A 56 2.70 -4.80 -1.22
C PHE A 56 3.78 -4.09 -2.05
N VAL A 57 4.74 -4.82 -2.62
CA VAL A 57 5.75 -4.24 -3.53
C VAL A 57 5.07 -3.59 -4.74
N LEU A 58 4.11 -4.27 -5.37
CA LEU A 58 3.33 -3.69 -6.48
C LEU A 58 2.55 -2.43 -6.07
N ALA A 59 2.08 -2.36 -4.82
CA ALA A 59 1.43 -1.17 -4.31
C ALA A 59 2.44 -0.01 -4.12
N LEU A 60 3.66 -0.30 -3.67
CA LEU A 60 4.74 0.69 -3.63
C LEU A 60 5.12 1.18 -5.03
N ASP A 61 5.23 0.26 -6.00
CA ASP A 61 5.52 0.61 -7.40
C ASP A 61 4.43 1.51 -7.98
N LEU A 62 3.16 1.22 -7.70
CA LEU A 62 2.04 2.08 -8.08
C LEU A 62 2.18 3.47 -7.44
N LEU A 63 2.40 3.56 -6.13
CA LEU A 63 2.55 4.84 -5.43
C LEU A 63 3.73 5.65 -5.97
N ARG A 64 4.84 4.97 -6.31
CA ARG A 64 6.03 5.57 -6.93
C ARG A 64 5.74 6.08 -8.33
N ALA A 65 5.03 5.29 -9.15
CA ALA A 65 4.60 5.67 -10.49
C ALA A 65 3.65 6.88 -10.47
N LEU A 66 2.79 6.97 -9.44
CA LEU A 66 1.93 8.13 -9.18
C LEU A 66 2.68 9.34 -8.59
N GLY A 67 3.97 9.22 -8.30
CA GLY A 67 4.78 10.31 -7.73
C GLY A 67 4.44 10.67 -6.28
N THR A 68 3.75 9.79 -5.56
CA THR A 68 3.31 10.06 -4.17
C THR A 68 4.36 9.70 -3.13
N ILE A 69 5.29 8.81 -3.47
CA ILE A 69 6.43 8.41 -2.63
C ILE A 69 7.75 8.41 -3.43
N ARG A 70 8.86 8.49 -2.73
CA ARG A 70 10.21 8.25 -3.25
C ARG A 70 11.02 7.40 -2.27
N LEU A 71 12.02 6.70 -2.79
CA LEU A 71 13.04 6.04 -1.98
C LEU A 71 14.23 6.97 -1.85
N GLN A 72 14.63 7.29 -0.62
CA GLN A 72 15.77 8.14 -0.30
C GLN A 72 16.55 7.48 0.84
N ASP A 73 17.83 7.20 0.61
CA ASP A 73 18.72 6.65 1.64
C ASP A 73 18.17 5.37 2.31
N GLY A 74 17.51 4.51 1.51
CA GLY A 74 16.87 3.27 2.00
C GLY A 74 15.52 3.47 2.68
N LEU A 75 15.02 4.70 2.76
CA LEU A 75 13.74 5.06 3.37
C LEU A 75 12.71 5.45 2.32
N ILE A 76 11.48 4.96 2.49
CA ILE A 76 10.29 5.44 1.80
C ILE A 76 9.89 6.77 2.45
N VAL A 77 9.80 7.82 1.64
CA VAL A 77 9.34 9.14 2.07
C VAL A 77 8.20 9.63 1.19
N LYS A 78 7.20 10.28 1.81
CA LYS A 78 6.12 10.96 1.10
C LYS A 78 6.69 12.13 0.29
N VAL A 79 6.19 12.29 -0.93
CA VAL A 79 6.42 13.50 -1.72
C VAL A 79 5.38 14.52 -1.26
N GLY A 80 5.82 15.54 -0.52
CA GLY A 80 4.95 16.63 -0.07
C GLY A 80 4.40 17.45 -1.24
N LYS A 81 3.25 18.10 -1.05
CA LYS A 81 2.84 19.20 -1.94
C LYS A 81 3.83 20.34 -1.71
N SER A 82 4.67 20.61 -2.70
CA SER A 82 5.45 21.86 -2.76
C SER A 82 4.54 23.05 -3.03
#